data_AF-A0A2S6YYV6-F1
#
_entry.id   AF-A0A2S6YYV6-F1
#
_cell.length_a   1.000
_cell.length_b   1.000
_cell.length_c   1.000
_cell.angle_alpha   90.00
_cell.angle_beta   90.00
_cell.angle_gamma   90.00
#
_symmetry.space_group_name_H-M   'P 1'
#
loop_
_entity.id
_entity.type
_entity.pdbx_description
1 polymer ?
#
loop_
_entity_poly.entity_id
_entity_poly.type
_entity_poly.pdbx_seq_one_letter_code
_entity_poly.pdbx_strand_id
1 'polypeptide(L)'
;MNEFKDRYGTEAKCYRTRLRAVPGKASYRYDGHGLRVNALDAAGAQLNAFYTRAGQLLYEERRGRGHAEYLYLAGSLLATRSNGNVDRPDFRRHSVAALRVAPFKLYR
;
A
#
# COMPACT_ATOMS: atom_id res chain seq x y z
N MET A 1 24.34 -25.13 37.51
CA MET A 1 23.05 -24.86 36.83
C MET A 1 22.22 -26.11 37.01
N ASN A 2 21.23 -26.08 37.90
CA ASN A 2 20.52 -27.30 38.30
C ASN A 2 19.51 -27.70 37.22
N GLU A 3 19.79 -28.82 36.58
CA GLU A 3 18.97 -29.46 35.55
C GLU A 3 17.78 -30.14 36.25
N PHE A 4 16.57 -29.56 36.14
CA PHE A 4 15.35 -30.19 36.64
C PHE A 4 14.82 -31.13 35.56
N LYS A 5 15.04 -32.43 35.74
CA LYS A 5 14.51 -33.48 34.85
C LYS A 5 13.15 -33.96 35.34
N ASP A 6 12.18 -34.02 34.44
CA ASP A 6 10.91 -34.70 34.69
C ASP A 6 11.06 -36.23 34.56
N ARG A 7 10.15 -36.97 35.21
CA ARG A 7 10.22 -38.43 35.42
C ARG A 7 10.09 -39.29 34.14
N TYR A 8 10.05 -38.68 32.96
CA TYR A 8 9.86 -39.39 31.69
C TYR A 8 10.94 -39.11 30.63
N GLY A 9 12.05 -38.46 30.99
CA GLY A 9 13.23 -38.34 30.10
C GLY A 9 12.95 -37.71 28.74
N THR A 10 11.81 -37.05 28.60
CA THR A 10 11.34 -36.45 27.36
C THR A 10 11.31 -34.96 27.61
N GLU A 11 12.35 -34.26 27.19
CA GLU A 11 12.36 -32.80 27.19
C GLU A 11 11.13 -32.32 26.43
N ALA A 12 10.10 -31.87 27.14
CA ALA A 12 9.04 -31.09 26.55
C ALA A 12 9.68 -29.78 26.08
N LYS A 13 10.18 -29.77 24.85
CA LYS A 13 10.53 -28.54 24.13
C LYS A 13 9.25 -27.73 23.99
N CYS A 14 8.95 -26.92 25.00
CA CYS A 14 7.93 -25.89 24.91
C CYS A 14 8.45 -24.81 23.96
N TYR A 15 8.09 -24.92 22.69
CA TYR A 15 8.26 -23.89 21.68
C TYR A 15 7.36 -22.70 22.05
N ARG A 16 7.83 -21.88 22.98
CA ARG A 16 7.27 -20.55 23.27
C ARG A 16 7.02 -19.83 21.94
N THR A 17 5.77 -19.45 21.70
CA THR A 17 5.27 -18.69 20.55
C THR A 17 5.95 -17.31 20.50
N ARG A 18 7.21 -17.27 20.05
CA ARG A 18 7.96 -16.05 19.80
C ARG A 18 8.11 -15.90 18.29
N LEU A 19 7.58 -14.82 17.74
CA LEU A 19 7.85 -14.41 16.36
C LEU A 19 9.36 -14.23 16.19
N ARG A 20 10.00 -15.14 15.46
CA ARG A 20 11.47 -15.17 15.32
C ARG A 20 11.97 -14.27 14.22
N ALA A 21 11.19 -14.16 13.15
CA ALA A 21 11.48 -13.31 12.01
C ALA A 21 10.17 -13.00 11.28
N VAL A 22 10.14 -11.84 10.65
CA VAL A 22 9.14 -11.49 9.65
C VAL A 22 9.89 -11.25 8.35
N PRO A 23 10.02 -12.26 7.48
CA PRO A 23 10.51 -12.04 6.14
C PRO A 23 9.50 -11.19 5.35
N GLY A 24 9.92 -10.62 4.23
CA GLY A 24 8.97 -9.95 3.33
C GLY A 24 8.53 -8.55 3.77
N LYS A 25 9.32 -7.85 4.59
CA LYS A 25 8.96 -6.50 5.07
C LYS A 25 8.88 -5.50 3.92
N ALA A 26 7.79 -4.76 3.86
CA ALA A 26 7.68 -3.58 3.04
C ALA A 26 8.15 -2.33 3.80
N SER A 27 8.59 -1.32 3.07
CA SER A 27 8.89 0.02 3.58
C SER A 27 7.92 1.03 2.98
N TYR A 28 7.59 2.05 3.77
CA TYR A 28 6.63 3.08 3.41
C TYR A 28 7.17 4.44 3.82
N ARG A 29 6.87 5.47 3.00
CA ARG A 29 7.12 6.87 3.35
C ARG A 29 5.83 7.66 3.24
N TYR A 30 5.74 8.68 4.08
CA TYR A 30 4.56 9.52 4.20
C TYR A 30 4.95 10.98 4.06
N ASP A 31 4.03 11.79 3.55
CA ASP A 31 4.14 13.25 3.61
C ASP A 31 3.80 13.79 5.01
N GLY A 32 3.90 15.11 5.18
CA GLY A 32 3.56 15.78 6.44
C GLY A 32 2.08 15.69 6.83
N HIS A 33 1.21 15.26 5.93
CA HIS A 33 -0.22 15.03 6.19
C HIS A 33 -0.54 13.56 6.47
N GLY A 34 0.46 12.67 6.50
CA GLY A 34 0.29 11.25 6.75
C GLY A 34 -0.21 10.46 5.54
N LEU A 35 -0.13 11.01 4.33
CA LEU A 35 -0.47 10.32 3.09
C LEU A 35 0.76 9.60 2.53
N ARG A 36 0.58 8.38 2.02
CA ARG A 36 1.69 7.50 1.61
C ARG A 36 2.25 7.90 0.25
N VAL A 37 3.42 8.52 0.22
CA VAL A 37 4.08 8.96 -1.01
C VAL A 37 4.97 7.90 -1.66
N ASN A 38 5.38 6.89 -0.90
CA ASN A 38 6.19 5.80 -1.43
C ASN A 38 5.88 4.48 -0.72
N ALA A 39 5.89 3.39 -1.48
CA ALA A 39 5.89 2.03 -0.97
C ALA A 39 6.91 1.19 -1.73
N LEU A 40 7.69 0.39 -1.02
CA LEU A 40 8.59 -0.61 -1.58
C LEU A 40 8.36 -1.93 -0.86
N ASP A 41 7.92 -2.95 -1.59
CA ASP A 41 7.76 -4.29 -1.01
C ASP A 41 9.06 -5.10 -1.09
N ALA A 42 9.07 -6.27 -0.44
CA ALA A 42 10.24 -7.14 -0.42
C ALA A 42 10.53 -7.82 -1.77
N ALA A 43 9.59 -7.83 -2.70
CA ALA A 43 9.78 -8.30 -4.07
C ALA A 43 10.36 -7.20 -4.99
N GLY A 44 10.53 -5.98 -4.48
CA GLY A 44 11.04 -4.84 -5.22
C GLY A 44 10.00 -4.12 -6.08
N ALA A 45 8.70 -4.38 -5.84
CA ALA A 45 7.64 -3.56 -6.41
C ALA A 45 7.62 -2.22 -5.69
N GLN A 46 7.59 -1.15 -6.48
CA GLN A 46 7.64 0.21 -5.98
C GLN A 46 6.45 1.01 -6.50
N LEU A 47 5.86 1.81 -5.60
CA LEU A 47 4.84 2.80 -5.87
C LEU A 47 5.35 4.17 -5.43
N ASN A 48 5.20 5.18 -6.28
CA ASN A 48 5.31 6.60 -5.93
C ASN A 48 3.93 7.24 -6.10
N ALA A 49 3.52 8.10 -5.18
CA ALA A 49 2.21 8.75 -5.23
C ALA A 49 2.26 10.20 -4.72
N PHE A 50 1.45 11.06 -5.32
CA PHE A 50 1.21 12.43 -4.85
C PHE A 50 -0.27 12.67 -4.66
N TYR A 51 -0.59 13.55 -3.72
CA TYR A 51 -1.97 13.82 -3.33
C TYR A 51 -2.25 15.32 -3.28
N THR A 52 -3.50 15.70 -3.50
CA THR A 52 -4.00 17.03 -3.14
C THR A 52 -3.99 17.19 -1.62
N ARG A 53 -4.12 18.43 -1.15
CA ARG A 53 -4.33 18.73 0.27
C ARG A 53 -5.57 18.04 0.87
N ALA A 54 -6.58 17.76 0.03
CA ALA A 54 -7.79 17.05 0.44
C ALA A 54 -7.63 15.51 0.44
N GLY A 55 -6.44 15.00 0.11
CA GLY A 55 -6.13 13.58 0.08
C GLY A 55 -6.54 12.86 -1.20
N GLN A 56 -6.82 13.58 -2.29
CA GLN A 56 -7.13 12.97 -3.59
C GLN A 56 -5.83 12.64 -4.32
N LEU A 57 -5.71 11.45 -4.91
CA LEU A 57 -4.51 11.02 -5.64
C LEU A 57 -4.35 11.87 -6.91
N LEU A 58 -3.25 12.61 -7.05
CA LEU A 58 -2.92 13.40 -8.23
C LEU A 58 -2.06 12.64 -9.23
N TYR A 59 -1.21 11.76 -8.74
CA TYR A 59 -0.27 11.00 -9.53
C TYR A 59 0.03 9.68 -8.86
N GLU A 60 0.14 8.62 -9.64
CA GLU A 60 0.82 7.40 -9.22
C GLU A 60 1.76 6.88 -10.29
N GLU A 61 2.84 6.27 -9.85
CA GLU A 61 3.75 5.52 -10.70
C GLU A 61 4.08 4.20 -10.05
N ARG A 62 3.99 3.13 -10.85
CA ARG A 62 4.36 1.79 -10.42
C ARG A 62 5.52 1.30 -11.27
N ARG A 63 6.56 0.79 -10.60
CA ARG A 63 7.73 0.21 -11.28
C ARG A 63 7.28 -0.87 -12.27
N GLY A 64 7.58 -0.66 -13.55
CA GLY A 64 7.23 -1.58 -14.64
C GLY A 64 5.78 -1.56 -15.11
N ARG A 65 4.92 -0.67 -14.59
CA ARG A 65 3.51 -0.51 -15.06
C ARG A 65 3.18 0.90 -15.57
N GLY A 66 4.14 1.82 -15.51
CA GLY A 66 3.98 3.20 -15.97
C GLY A 66 3.38 4.11 -14.91
N HIS A 67 2.85 5.24 -15.36
CA HIS A 67 2.31 6.29 -14.49
C HIS A 67 0.92 6.72 -14.93
N ALA A 68 0.17 7.25 -13.98
CA ALA A 68 -1.13 7.88 -14.17
C ALA A 68 -1.18 9.22 -13.44
N GLU A 69 -1.80 10.22 -14.06
CA GLU A 69 -2.12 11.54 -13.53
C GLU A 69 -3.64 11.70 -13.46
N TYR A 70 -4.14 12.30 -12.39
CA TYR A 70 -5.57 12.50 -12.16
C TYR A 70 -5.86 13.99 -11.99
N LEU A 71 -6.71 14.52 -12.87
CA LEU A 71 -7.08 15.93 -12.90
C LEU A 71 -8.47 16.08 -12.28
N TYR A 72 -8.61 16.96 -11.30
CA TYR A 72 -9.87 17.21 -10.60
C TYR A 72 -10.32 18.66 -10.80
N LEU A 73 -11.64 18.85 -10.90
CA LEU A 73 -12.29 20.15 -10.84
C LEU A 73 -13.39 20.11 -9.78
N ALA A 74 -13.33 21.00 -8.80
CA ALA A 74 -14.29 21.07 -7.69
C ALA A 74 -14.50 19.71 -6.97
N GLY A 75 -13.45 18.91 -6.85
CA GLY A 75 -13.50 17.58 -6.22
C GLY A 75 -13.95 16.44 -7.13
N SER A 76 -14.46 16.73 -8.33
CA SER A 76 -14.83 15.74 -9.34
C SER A 76 -13.67 15.40 -10.27
N LEU A 77 -13.49 14.11 -10.60
CA LEU A 77 -12.48 13.68 -11.57
C LEU A 77 -12.86 14.17 -12.97
N LEU A 78 -11.98 14.96 -13.58
CA LEU A 78 -12.16 15.52 -14.90
C LEU A 78 -11.51 14.66 -15.99
N ALA A 79 -10.33 14.11 -15.70
CA ALA A 79 -9.58 13.27 -16.63
C ALA A 79 -8.54 12.42 -15.89
N THR A 80 -8.21 11.28 -16.49
CA THR A 80 -7.06 10.46 -16.13
C THR A 80 -6.13 10.45 -17.34
N ARG A 81 -4.85 10.75 -17.14
CA ARG A 81 -3.82 10.62 -18.17
C ARG A 81 -2.90 9.48 -17.78
N SER A 82 -2.72 8.48 -18.64
CA SER A 82 -1.84 7.35 -18.35
C SER A 82 -1.04 6.96 -19.58
N ASN A 83 0.28 6.81 -19.44
CA ASN A 83 1.17 6.34 -20.52
C ASN A 83 0.94 7.03 -21.88
N GLY A 84 0.63 8.33 -21.88
CA GLY A 84 0.35 9.12 -23.07
C GLY A 84 -1.11 9.15 -23.54
N ASN A 85 -1.98 8.29 -23.01
CA ASN A 85 -3.42 8.28 -23.27
C ASN A 85 -4.16 9.18 -22.28
N VAL A 86 -5.29 9.75 -22.71
CA VAL A 86 -6.17 10.56 -21.86
C VAL A 86 -7.57 9.95 -21.89
N ASP A 87 -7.99 9.47 -20.72
CA ASP A 87 -9.34 8.97 -20.48
C ASP A 87 -10.16 10.05 -19.80
N ARG A 88 -11.32 10.35 -20.39
CA ARG A 88 -12.29 11.28 -19.78
C ARG A 88 -13.46 10.45 -19.26
N PRO A 89 -13.89 10.64 -18.00
CA PRO A 89 -15.12 10.03 -17.54
C PRO A 89 -16.27 10.55 -18.41
N ASP A 90 -17.17 9.66 -18.83
CA ASP A 90 -18.39 10.06 -19.52
C ASP A 90 -19.30 10.80 -18.52
N PHE A 91 -19.36 12.12 -18.64
CA PHE A 91 -20.22 12.96 -17.80
C PHE A 91 -21.72 12.76 -18.08
N ARG A 92 -22.11 11.99 -19.11
CA ARG A 92 -23.52 11.78 -19.49
C ARG A 92 -24.20 10.60 -18.79
N ARG A 93 -23.52 9.85 -17.93
CA ARG A 93 -24.14 8.76 -17.15
C ARG A 93 -23.64 8.76 -15.71
N HIS A 94 -24.54 9.11 -14.79
CA HIS A 94 -24.51 8.95 -13.33
C HIS A 94 -23.15 8.88 -12.62
N SER A 95 -22.81 9.97 -11.90
CA SER A 95 -21.95 10.03 -10.70
C SER A 95 -20.90 8.92 -10.58
N VAL A 96 -19.73 9.13 -11.19
CA VAL A 96 -18.54 8.30 -10.91
C VAL A 96 -18.14 8.58 -9.46
N ALA A 97 -18.36 7.60 -8.59
CA ALA A 97 -17.86 7.61 -7.22
C ALA A 97 -16.38 8.01 -7.25
N ALA A 98 -16.05 9.11 -6.58
CA ALA A 98 -14.67 9.52 -6.35
C ALA A 98 -13.94 8.28 -5.83
N LEU A 99 -13.00 7.77 -6.61
CA LEU A 99 -12.19 6.62 -6.25
C LEU A 99 -11.36 7.06 -5.03
N ARG A 100 -11.95 6.93 -3.83
CA ARG A 100 -11.21 6.86 -2.59
C ARG A 100 -10.38 5.60 -2.75
N VAL A 101 -9.14 5.76 -3.21
CA VAL A 101 -8.16 4.68 -3.19
C VAL A 101 -8.06 4.28 -1.73
N ALA A 102 -8.75 3.20 -1.37
CA ALA A 102 -8.63 2.60 -0.07
C ALA A 102 -7.14 2.30 0.15
N PRO A 103 -6.60 2.50 1.37
CA PRO A 103 -5.25 2.06 1.67
C PRO A 103 -5.19 0.57 1.33
N PHE A 104 -4.36 0.23 0.35
CA PHE A 104 -4.20 -1.13 -0.13
C PHE A 104 -3.93 -2.04 1.07
N LYS A 105 -4.87 -2.97 1.33
CA LYS A 105 -4.81 -3.92 2.44
C LYS A 105 -3.53 -4.73 2.32
N LEU A 106 -2.78 -4.79 3.43
CA LEU A 106 -1.73 -5.78 3.65
C LEU A 106 -2.33 -7.18 3.50
N TYR A 107 -1.81 -7.98 2.58
CA TYR A 107 -2.04 -9.42 2.63
C TYR A 107 -1.24 -9.98 3.82
N ARG A 108 -1.94 -10.76 4.65
CA ARG A 108 -1.48 -11.43 5.87
C ARG A 108 -0.56 -12.60 5.55
#